data_AF-A0A429WBD2-F1
#
_entry.id   AF-A0A429WBD2-F1
#
_cell.length_a   1.000
_cell.length_b   1.000
_cell.length_c   1.000
_cell.angle_alpha   90.00
_cell.angle_beta   90.00
_cell.angle_gamma   90.00
#
_symmetry.space_group_name_H-M   'P 1'
#
loop_
_entity.id
_entity.type
_entity.pdbx_description
1 polymer ?
#
loop_
_entity_poly.entity_id
_entity_poly.type
_entity_poly.pdbx_seq_one_letter_code
_entity_poly.pdbx_strand_id
1 'polypeptide(L)'
;MQGEKNMNKHLHRIVFNAARGMRMVVQETAMSAGKATGATSAVVATALAGLLAVAPAPAQIVGAPGVAPNLRPTVLLAPNGVPLVNIQTPSAAGVSRNLFN
;
A
#
# COMPACT_ATOMS: atom_id res chain seq x y z
N MET A 1 43.24 -35.72 40.88
CA MET A 1 41.94 -36.28 40.42
C MET A 1 41.41 -35.35 39.34
N GLN A 2 41.34 -35.83 38.09
CA GLN A 2 40.90 -35.04 36.94
C GLN A 2 39.42 -34.67 37.13
N GLY A 3 39.14 -33.37 37.23
CA GLY A 3 37.78 -32.85 37.18
C GLY A 3 37.25 -33.01 35.76
N GLU A 4 36.70 -34.20 35.47
CA GLU A 4 35.98 -34.50 34.25
C GLU A 4 34.84 -33.47 34.10
N LYS A 5 35.00 -32.51 33.18
CA LYS A 5 33.96 -31.52 32.88
C LYS A 5 32.83 -32.23 32.15
N ASN A 6 31.92 -32.79 32.93
CA ASN A 6 30.77 -33.58 32.52
C ASN A 6 29.62 -32.75 31.93
N MET A 7 29.92 -31.76 31.09
CA MET A 7 28.91 -30.89 30.47
C MET A 7 28.95 -31.07 28.96
N ASN A 8 27.82 -31.53 28.39
CA ASN A 8 27.59 -31.91 26.99
C ASN A 8 27.92 -33.36 26.58
N LYS A 9 27.46 -34.34 27.37
CA LYS A 9 27.62 -35.78 27.12
C LYS A 9 27.04 -36.29 25.79
N HIS A 10 26.13 -35.53 25.20
CA HIS A 10 25.37 -35.90 24.00
C HIS A 10 25.67 -34.99 22.80
N LEU A 11 26.78 -34.25 22.82
CA LEU A 11 27.34 -33.47 21.71
C LEU A 11 26.32 -32.54 21.02
N HIS A 12 25.81 -31.57 21.78
CA HIS A 12 24.86 -30.58 21.30
C HIS A 12 25.47 -29.20 21.07
N ARG A 13 24.88 -28.44 20.14
CA ARG A 13 25.15 -27.01 19.89
C ARG A 13 23.86 -26.22 19.73
N ILE A 14 23.93 -24.91 19.94
CA ILE A 14 22.79 -23.99 19.76
C ILE A 14 22.90 -23.33 18.38
N VAL A 15 21.84 -23.39 17.57
CA VAL A 15 21.75 -22.76 16.24
C VAL A 15 20.50 -21.90 16.15
N PHE A 16 20.57 -20.76 15.45
CA PHE A 16 19.41 -19.92 15.16
C PHE A 16 18.57 -20.53 14.04
N ASN A 17 17.27 -20.74 14.29
CA ASN A 17 16.32 -21.20 13.28
C ASN A 17 15.52 -20.00 12.74
N ALA A 18 15.82 -19.58 11.50
CA ALA A 18 15.13 -18.47 10.85
C ALA A 18 13.63 -18.73 10.62
N ALA A 19 13.21 -19.98 10.42
CA ALA A 19 11.80 -20.32 10.23
C ALA A 19 10.98 -20.23 11.52
N ARG A 20 11.61 -20.38 12.69
CA ARG A 20 10.95 -20.28 14.00
C ARG A 20 11.27 -18.98 14.75
N GLY A 21 12.22 -18.18 14.26
CA GLY A 21 12.64 -16.94 14.90
C GLY A 21 13.33 -17.11 16.26
N MET A 22 13.87 -18.30 16.57
CA MET A 22 14.41 -18.62 17.90
C MET A 22 15.61 -19.58 17.85
N ARG A 23 16.36 -19.64 18.96
CA ARG A 23 17.53 -20.53 19.13
C ARG A 23 17.08 -21.94 19.48
N MET A 24 17.60 -22.93 18.77
CA MET A 24 17.28 -24.35 18.94
C MET A 24 18.55 -25.16 19.27
N VAL A 25 18.41 -26.20 20.08
CA VAL A 25 19.48 -27.16 20.38
C VAL A 25 19.49 -28.23 19.29
N VAL A 26 20.66 -28.50 18.69
CA VAL A 26 20.85 -29.51 17.64
C VAL A 26 22.08 -30.37 17.96
N GLN A 27 22.16 -31.57 17.37
CA GLN A 27 23.38 -32.39 17.38
C GLN A 27 24.55 -31.64 16.73
N GLU A 28 25.78 -31.86 17.18
CA GLU A 28 26.96 -31.13 16.68
C GLU A 28 27.19 -31.34 15.18
N THR A 29 26.84 -32.52 14.67
CA THR A 29 27.00 -32.93 13.26
C THR A 29 25.88 -32.44 12.36
N ALA A 30 24.85 -31.77 12.91
CA ALA A 30 23.74 -31.25 12.12
C ALA A 30 24.25 -30.16 11.17
N MET A 31 24.19 -30.38 9.85
CA MET A 31 24.55 -29.35 8.87
C MET A 31 23.37 -28.41 8.61
N SER A 32 23.65 -27.11 8.47
CA SER A 32 22.64 -26.16 8.03
C SER A 32 22.37 -26.36 6.54
N ALA A 33 21.11 -26.52 6.14
CA ALA A 33 20.74 -26.34 4.75
C ALA A 33 20.99 -24.87 4.38
N GLY A 34 21.93 -24.63 3.46
CA GLY A 34 22.24 -23.28 2.99
C GLY A 34 20.97 -22.58 2.51
N LYS A 35 20.83 -21.30 2.87
CA LYS A 35 19.77 -20.44 2.32
C LYS A 35 19.92 -20.46 0.80
N ALA A 36 18.99 -21.08 0.09
CA ALA A 36 18.89 -20.85 -1.34
C ALA A 36 18.67 -19.35 -1.54
N THR A 37 19.64 -18.67 -2.15
CA THR A 37 19.49 -17.32 -2.70
C THR A 37 18.57 -17.44 -3.91
N GLY A 38 17.29 -17.71 -3.62
CA GLY A 38 16.23 -17.74 -4.61
C GLY A 38 16.09 -16.34 -5.18
N ALA A 39 16.30 -16.22 -6.48
CA ALA A 39 16.08 -15.02 -7.26
C ALA A 39 14.59 -14.61 -7.20
N THR A 40 14.17 -13.95 -6.13
CA THR A 40 12.80 -13.43 -5.95
C THR A 40 12.78 -11.92 -6.08
N SER A 41 13.54 -11.36 -7.03
CA SER A 41 13.72 -9.90 -7.14
C SER A 41 13.00 -9.29 -8.35
N ALA A 42 12.84 -10.02 -9.46
CA ALA A 42 12.34 -9.43 -10.70
C ALA A 42 10.80 -9.39 -10.77
N VAL A 43 10.11 -10.47 -10.41
CA VAL A 43 8.64 -10.60 -10.59
C VAL A 43 7.87 -9.83 -9.50
N VAL A 44 8.42 -9.74 -8.28
CA VAL A 44 7.81 -8.98 -7.19
C VAL A 44 7.95 -7.47 -7.41
N ALA A 45 9.09 -7.04 -7.98
CA ALA A 45 9.34 -5.64 -8.27
C ALA A 45 8.41 -5.09 -9.37
N THR A 46 8.13 -5.87 -10.43
CA THR A 46 7.22 -5.44 -11.50
C THR A 46 5.76 -5.37 -11.03
N ALA A 47 5.32 -6.31 -10.18
CA ALA A 47 3.97 -6.30 -9.62
C ALA A 47 3.74 -5.10 -8.68
N LEU A 48 4.71 -4.77 -7.83
CA LEU A 48 4.60 -3.63 -6.91
C LEU A 48 4.67 -2.27 -7.65
N ALA A 49 5.51 -2.17 -8.69
CA ALA A 49 5.56 -0.96 -9.52
C ALA A 49 4.23 -0.71 -10.26
N GLY A 50 3.55 -1.76 -10.73
CA GLY A 50 2.23 -1.64 -11.34
C GLY A 50 1.15 -1.18 -10.37
N LEU A 51 1.19 -1.61 -9.10
CA LEU A 51 0.24 -1.19 -8.08
C LEU A 51 0.44 0.29 -7.65
N LEU A 52 1.68 0.77 -7.68
CA LEU A 52 2.03 2.17 -7.35
C LEU A 52 1.80 3.14 -8.53
N ALA A 53 1.56 2.64 -9.74
CA ALA A 53 1.36 3.44 -10.94
C ALA A 53 -0.08 3.98 -11.09
N VAL A 54 -0.97 3.74 -10.13
CA VAL A 54 -2.30 4.38 -10.10
C VAL A 54 -2.12 5.84 -9.69
N ALA A 55 -1.89 6.70 -10.67
CA ALA A 55 -1.93 8.14 -10.46
C ALA A 55 -3.35 8.55 -10.03
N PRO A 56 -3.50 9.43 -9.02
CA PRO A 56 -4.79 10.01 -8.72
C PRO A 56 -5.26 10.78 -9.97
N ALA A 57 -6.35 10.33 -10.58
CA ALA A 57 -7.01 11.11 -11.61
C ALA A 57 -7.54 12.39 -10.96
N PRO A 58 -7.17 13.59 -11.45
CA PRO A 58 -7.79 14.82 -10.96
C PRO A 58 -9.30 14.76 -11.22
N ALA A 59 -10.09 14.59 -10.17
CA ALA A 59 -11.53 14.73 -10.23
C ALA A 59 -11.87 16.22 -10.24
N GLN A 60 -11.99 16.80 -11.44
CA GLN A 60 -12.37 18.20 -11.60
C GLN A 60 -13.90 18.35 -11.46
N ILE A 61 -14.35 19.29 -10.65
CA ILE A 61 -15.77 19.67 -10.62
C ILE A 61 -16.06 20.47 -11.89
N VAL A 62 -16.83 19.89 -12.82
CA VAL A 62 -17.18 20.51 -14.09
C VAL A 62 -18.69 20.37 -14.33
N GLY A 63 -19.33 21.45 -14.78
CA GLY A 63 -20.73 21.41 -15.19
C GLY A 63 -20.90 20.57 -16.46
N ALA A 64 -21.88 19.65 -16.43
CA ALA A 64 -22.08 18.64 -17.46
C ALA A 64 -22.06 19.24 -18.88
N PRO A 65 -21.22 18.75 -19.81
CA PRO A 65 -21.22 19.21 -21.20
C PRO A 65 -22.55 18.85 -21.87
N GLY A 66 -23.00 19.69 -22.81
CA GLY A 66 -24.15 19.37 -23.67
C GLY A 66 -25.54 19.47 -23.01
N VAL A 67 -25.64 19.78 -21.71
CA VAL A 67 -26.93 20.09 -21.07
C VAL A 67 -27.30 21.57 -21.27
N ALA A 68 -28.59 21.89 -21.11
CA ALA A 68 -29.09 23.25 -21.26
C ALA A 68 -28.32 24.24 -20.36
N PRO A 69 -27.98 25.45 -20.84
CA PRO A 69 -27.12 26.39 -20.09
C PRO A 69 -27.63 26.73 -18.68
N ASN A 70 -28.95 26.77 -18.49
CA ASN A 70 -29.60 27.01 -17.20
C ASN A 70 -29.52 25.84 -16.21
N LEU A 71 -28.84 24.75 -16.58
CA LEU A 71 -28.54 23.60 -15.73
C LEU A 71 -27.04 23.42 -15.51
N ARG A 72 -26.19 24.25 -16.16
CA ARG A 72 -24.72 24.14 -16.13
C ARG A 72 -24.14 25.11 -15.09
N PRO A 73 -23.67 24.66 -13.93
CA PRO A 73 -23.04 25.54 -12.95
C PRO A 73 -21.70 26.08 -13.47
N THR A 74 -21.32 27.28 -13.00
CA THR A 74 -20.01 27.87 -13.28
C THR A 74 -19.08 27.55 -12.11
N VAL A 75 -17.92 26.97 -12.39
CA VAL A 75 -16.92 26.62 -11.38
C VAL A 75 -15.70 27.51 -11.52
N LEU A 76 -15.30 28.14 -10.42
CA LEU A 76 -14.17 29.04 -10.29
C LEU A 76 -13.20 28.51 -9.23
N LEU A 77 -11.97 29.02 -9.18
CA LEU A 77 -11.03 28.75 -8.09
C LEU A 77 -10.99 29.96 -7.16
N ALA A 78 -11.31 29.77 -5.88
CA ALA A 78 -11.18 30.82 -4.89
C ALA A 78 -9.69 31.04 -4.52
N PRO A 79 -9.31 32.20 -3.93
CA PRO A 79 -7.92 32.50 -3.58
C PRO A 79 -7.28 31.51 -2.58
N ASN A 80 -8.09 30.80 -1.79
CA ASN A 80 -7.63 29.76 -0.87
C ASN A 80 -7.48 28.38 -1.54
N GLY A 81 -7.64 28.28 -2.86
CA GLY A 81 -7.50 27.05 -3.63
C GLY A 81 -8.73 26.12 -3.61
N VAL A 82 -9.83 26.51 -2.98
CA VAL A 82 -11.08 25.72 -2.97
C VAL A 82 -11.96 26.09 -4.17
N PRO A 83 -12.60 25.13 -4.85
CA PRO A 83 -13.55 25.42 -5.91
C PRO A 83 -14.77 26.21 -5.39
N LEU A 84 -15.11 27.30 -6.08
CA LEU A 84 -16.32 28.07 -5.86
C LEU A 84 -17.31 27.76 -6.98
N VAL A 85 -18.48 27.28 -6.61
CA VAL A 85 -19.54 26.91 -7.56
C VAL A 85 -20.64 27.98 -7.54
N ASN A 86 -20.74 28.73 -8.63
CA ASN A 86 -21.86 29.62 -8.87
C ASN A 86 -23.03 28.80 -9.44
N ILE A 87 -24.09 28.69 -8.63
CA ILE A 87 -25.28 27.91 -8.96
C ILE A 87 -26.18 28.63 -9.96
N GLN A 88 -27.01 27.84 -10.63
CA GLN A 88 -28.06 28.35 -11.51
C GLN A 88 -29.20 29.00 -10.71
N THR A 89 -29.82 30.02 -11.30
CA THR A 89 -31.00 30.67 -10.73
C THR A 89 -32.07 29.63 -10.38
N PRO A 90 -32.67 29.67 -9.17
CA PRO A 90 -33.73 28.75 -8.81
C PRO A 90 -34.91 28.79 -9.79
N SER A 91 -35.52 27.63 -10.02
CA SER A 91 -36.79 27.52 -10.74
C SER A 91 -37.94 28.16 -9.96
N ALA A 92 -39.12 28.28 -10.59
CA ALA A 92 -40.34 28.76 -9.92
C ALA A 92 -40.74 27.92 -8.69
N ALA A 93 -40.31 26.65 -8.62
CA ALA A 93 -40.50 25.79 -7.45
C ALA A 93 -39.46 26.06 -6.33
N GLY A 94 -38.59 27.05 -6.48
CA GLY A 94 -37.52 27.39 -5.54
C GLY A 94 -36.29 26.47 -5.62
N VAL A 95 -36.21 25.59 -6.62
CA VAL A 95 -35.12 24.59 -6.73
C VAL A 95 -34.09 25.02 -7.78
N SER A 96 -32.82 25.10 -7.39
CA SER A 96 -31.67 25.22 -8.31
C SER A 96 -31.20 23.83 -8.74
N ARG A 97 -31.18 23.57 -10.05
CA ARG A 97 -30.70 22.29 -10.62
C ARG A 97 -29.36 22.51 -11.30
N ASN A 98 -28.35 21.78 -10.85
CA ASN A 98 -26.98 21.90 -11.32
C ASN A 98 -26.49 20.49 -11.69
N LEU A 99 -26.20 20.26 -12.97
CA LEU A 99 -25.74 18.97 -13.46
C LEU A 99 -24.21 18.99 -13.60
N PHE A 100 -23.58 17.92 -13.13
CA PHE A 100 -22.13 17.70 -13.11
C PHE A 100 -21.78 16.38 -13.83
N ASN A 101 -20.50 16.18 -14.13
CA ASN A 101 -19.95 14.93 -14.68
C ASN A 101 -19.51 13.94 -13.60
#